data_AF-A0A344U679-F1
#
_entry.id   AF-A0A344U679-F1
#
_cell.length_a   1.000
_cell.length_b   1.000
_cell.length_c   1.000
_cell.angle_alpha   90.00
_cell.angle_beta   90.00
_cell.angle_gamma   90.00
#
_symmetry.space_group_name_H-M   'P 1'
#
loop_
_entity.id
_entity.type
_entity.pdbx_description
1 polymer ?
#
loop_
_entity_poly.entity_id
_entity_poly.type
_entity_poly.pdbx_seq_one_letter_code
_entity_poly.pdbx_strand_id
1 'polypeptide(L)'
;MDAERTARIAGLAATAEPVWAENHDGSALQAFLKEIGCDGVDAVMVTRQVVGCSLGEAQEMFLTAPCRTAELASHNAFVEGLERAQGDL
;
A
#
# COMPACT_ATOMS: atom_id res chain seq x y z
N MET A 1 3.97 -13.40 -9.01
CA MET A 1 2.90 -13.55 -7.99
C MET A 1 2.19 -14.84 -8.29
N ASP A 2 1.90 -15.67 -7.29
CA ASP A 2 1.11 -16.88 -7.49
C ASP A 2 -0.38 -16.56 -7.73
N ALA A 3 -1.12 -17.55 -8.23
CA ALA A 3 -2.53 -17.40 -8.61
C ALA A 3 -3.44 -17.13 -7.40
N GLU A 4 -3.15 -17.72 -6.24
CA GLU A 4 -3.94 -17.53 -5.04
C GLU A 4 -3.85 -16.11 -4.52
N ARG A 5 -2.63 -15.55 -4.47
CA ARG A 5 -2.39 -14.16 -4.07
C ARG A 5 -3.03 -13.18 -5.03
N THR A 6 -2.99 -13.49 -6.33
CA THR A 6 -3.67 -12.68 -7.37
C THR A 6 -5.19 -12.66 -7.16
N ALA A 7 -5.80 -13.83 -6.91
CA ALA A 7 -7.24 -13.93 -6.65
C ALA A 7 -7.65 -13.19 -5.37
N ARG A 8 -6.84 -13.28 -4.30
CA ARG A 8 -7.06 -12.52 -3.06
C ARG A 8 -7.03 -11.02 -3.30
N ILE A 9 -6.01 -10.51 -4.02
CA ILE A 9 -5.90 -9.08 -4.35
C ILE A 9 -7.12 -8.62 -5.17
N ALA A 10 -7.54 -9.40 -6.16
CA ALA A 10 -8.72 -9.06 -6.95
C ALA A 10 -10.01 -9.00 -6.11
N GLY A 11 -10.19 -9.94 -5.17
CA GLY A 11 -11.35 -9.94 -4.26
C GLY A 11 -11.34 -8.74 -3.30
N LEU A 12 -10.18 -8.42 -2.73
CA LEU A 12 -10.01 -7.26 -1.87
C LEU A 12 -10.20 -5.94 -2.65
N ALA A 13 -9.72 -5.85 -3.88
CA ALA A 13 -9.93 -4.71 -4.76
C ALA A 13 -11.42 -4.48 -5.05
N ALA A 14 -12.16 -5.54 -5.39
CA ALA A 14 -13.62 -5.43 -5.57
C ALA A 14 -14.35 -4.98 -4.30
N THR A 15 -13.82 -5.35 -3.13
CA THR A 15 -14.40 -4.95 -1.83
C THR A 15 -14.09 -3.48 -1.50
N ALA A 16 -12.93 -2.98 -1.92
CA ALA A 16 -12.45 -1.63 -1.65
C ALA A 16 -12.86 -0.59 -2.71
N GLU A 17 -13.28 -1.02 -3.90
CA GLU A 17 -13.71 -0.16 -5.01
C GLU A 17 -14.77 0.89 -4.60
N PRO A 18 -15.82 0.56 -3.82
CA PRO A 18 -16.81 1.56 -3.41
C PRO A 18 -16.22 2.68 -2.54
N VAL A 19 -15.24 2.37 -1.69
CA VAL A 19 -14.59 3.36 -0.81
C VAL A 19 -13.85 4.40 -1.66
N TRP A 20 -13.15 3.95 -2.71
CA TRP A 20 -12.47 4.84 -3.63
C TRP A 20 -13.46 5.63 -4.50
N ALA A 21 -14.50 4.97 -5.02
CA ALA A 21 -15.48 5.61 -5.90
C ALA A 21 -16.25 6.76 -5.23
N GLU A 22 -16.48 6.69 -3.91
CA GLU A 22 -17.25 7.68 -3.17
C GLU A 22 -16.54 9.05 -3.11
N ASN A 23 -15.25 9.07 -2.79
CA ASN A 23 -14.55 10.31 -2.43
C ASN A 23 -13.16 10.47 -3.05
N HIS A 24 -12.63 9.43 -3.72
CA HIS A 24 -11.27 9.40 -4.26
C HIS A 24 -10.22 9.77 -3.20
N ASP A 25 -10.47 9.40 -1.94
CA ASP A 25 -9.58 9.67 -0.81
C ASP A 25 -8.67 8.46 -0.53
N GLY A 26 -7.38 8.64 -0.82
CA GLY A 26 -6.36 7.63 -0.56
C GLY A 26 -6.21 7.28 0.92
N SER A 27 -6.41 8.24 1.83
CA SER A 27 -6.33 8.00 3.27
C SER A 27 -7.50 7.15 3.76
N ALA A 28 -8.72 7.42 3.27
CA ALA A 28 -9.90 6.61 3.57
C ALA A 28 -9.74 5.18 3.03
N LEU A 29 -9.24 5.04 1.79
CA LEU A 29 -8.93 3.74 1.20
C LEU A 29 -7.90 2.96 2.04
N GLN A 30 -6.79 3.59 2.46
CA GLN A 30 -5.79 2.91 3.29
C GLN A 30 -6.32 2.53 4.67
N ALA A 31 -7.17 3.36 5.28
CA ALA A 31 -7.82 3.05 6.55
C ALA A 31 -8.74 1.82 6.42
N PHE A 32 -9.55 1.77 5.36
CA PHE A 32 -10.41 0.62 5.07
C PHE A 32 -9.60 -0.67 4.85
N LEU A 33 -8.53 -0.61 4.05
CA LEU A 33 -7.68 -1.77 3.81
C LEU A 33 -7.05 -2.29 5.11
N LYS A 34 -6.62 -1.39 5.99
CA LYS A 34 -6.08 -1.76 7.31
C LYS A 34 -7.12 -2.42 8.20
N GLU A 35 -8.36 -1.90 8.20
CA GLU A 35 -9.47 -2.45 8.98
C GLU A 35 -9.79 -3.90 8.60
N ILE A 36 -9.73 -4.23 7.31
CA ILE A 36 -9.94 -5.61 6.82
C ILE A 36 -8.68 -6.49 6.86
N GLY A 37 -7.60 -6.02 7.48
CA GLY A 37 -6.34 -6.76 7.62
C GLY A 37 -5.53 -6.88 6.32
N CYS A 38 -5.76 -5.99 5.35
CA CYS A 38 -4.95 -5.90 4.14
C CYS A 38 -3.78 -4.94 4.38
N ASP A 39 -2.56 -5.47 4.44
CA ASP A 39 -1.35 -4.76 4.81
C ASP A 39 -0.19 -4.97 3.83
N GLY A 40 0.87 -4.16 4.00
CA GLY A 40 2.12 -4.29 3.27
C GLY A 40 1.93 -4.30 1.74
N VAL A 41 2.60 -5.24 1.07
CA VAL A 41 2.58 -5.33 -0.40
C VAL A 41 1.18 -5.65 -0.94
N ASP A 42 0.35 -6.41 -0.22
CA ASP A 42 -1.00 -6.72 -0.70
C ASP A 42 -1.86 -5.45 -0.71
N ALA A 43 -1.76 -4.61 0.33
CA ALA A 43 -2.43 -3.32 0.36
C ALA A 43 -1.99 -2.40 -0.79
N VAL A 44 -0.68 -2.34 -1.08
CA VAL A 44 -0.16 -1.56 -2.22
C VAL A 44 -0.73 -2.07 -3.55
N MET A 45 -0.79 -3.39 -3.76
CA MET A 45 -1.30 -3.97 -5.01
C MET A 45 -2.81 -3.78 -5.17
N VAL A 46 -3.57 -3.92 -4.08
CA VAL A 46 -5.01 -3.61 -4.06
C VAL A 46 -5.24 -2.14 -4.39
N THR A 47 -4.50 -1.24 -3.74
CA THR A 47 -4.56 0.20 -3.98
C THR A 47 -4.28 0.53 -5.44
N ARG A 48 -3.22 -0.04 -6.01
CA ARG A 48 -2.88 0.12 -7.43
C ARG A 48 -4.03 -0.29 -8.35
N GLN A 49 -4.66 -1.43 -8.06
CA GLN A 49 -5.75 -1.95 -8.89
C GLN A 49 -7.02 -1.09 -8.77
N VAL A 50 -7.39 -0.68 -7.55
CA VAL A 50 -8.59 0.14 -7.29
C VAL A 50 -8.45 1.55 -7.88
N VAL A 51 -7.28 2.18 -7.70
CA VAL A 51 -7.03 3.55 -8.15
C VAL A 51 -6.65 3.61 -9.63
N GLY A 52 -6.14 2.51 -10.20
CA GLY A 52 -5.67 2.45 -11.59
C GLY A 52 -4.35 3.19 -11.82
N CYS A 53 -3.52 3.33 -10.79
CA CYS A 53 -2.28 4.10 -10.83
C CYS A 53 -1.01 3.24 -11.05
N SER A 54 0.14 3.90 -11.09
CA SER A 54 1.44 3.23 -11.09
C SER A 54 1.76 2.58 -9.73
N LEU A 55 2.75 1.68 -9.71
CA LEU A 55 3.21 1.08 -8.45
C LEU A 55 3.80 2.13 -7.50
N GLY A 56 4.51 3.12 -8.04
CA GLY A 56 5.10 4.21 -7.24
C GLY A 56 4.04 5.05 -6.55
N GLU A 57 3.01 5.46 -7.28
CA GLU A 57 1.87 6.22 -6.72
C GLU A 57 1.11 5.40 -5.67
N ALA A 58 0.90 4.10 -5.91
CA ALA A 58 0.26 3.21 -4.93
C ALA A 58 1.10 3.07 -3.66
N GLN A 59 2.42 2.95 -3.79
CA GLN A 59 3.33 2.87 -2.66
C GLN A 59 3.39 4.20 -1.89
N GLU A 60 3.38 5.33 -2.60
CA GLU A 60 3.32 6.66 -1.99
C GLU A 60 2.05 6.80 -1.15
N MET A 61 0.86 6.55 -1.74
CA MET A 61 -0.41 6.61 -1.00
C MET A 61 -0.43 5.70 0.23
N PHE A 62 0.15 4.50 0.12
CA PHE A 62 0.28 3.59 1.26
C PHE A 62 1.18 4.20 2.35
N LEU A 63 2.41 4.60 2.00
CA LEU A 63 3.39 5.07 2.98
C LEU A 63 3.03 6.43 3.61
N THR A 64 2.31 7.29 2.90
CA THR A 64 1.93 8.62 3.40
C THR A 64 0.58 8.65 4.12
N ALA A 65 -0.18 7.55 4.13
CA ALA A 65 -1.45 7.50 4.83
C ALA A 65 -1.26 7.59 6.37
N PRO A 66 -2.05 8.40 7.10
CA PRO A 66 -1.90 8.55 8.56
C PRO A 66 -1.95 7.22 9.33
N CYS A 67 -2.75 6.25 8.86
CA CYS A 67 -2.88 4.94 9.49
C CYS A 67 -1.65 4.03 9.28
N ARG A 68 -0.68 4.42 8.44
CA ARG A 68 0.50 3.62 8.02
C ARG A 68 1.82 4.13 8.59
N THR A 69 1.76 4.94 9.64
CA THR A 69 2.95 5.56 10.27
C THR A 69 4.04 4.55 10.67
N ALA A 70 3.66 3.36 11.17
CA ALA A 70 4.64 2.34 11.57
C ALA A 70 5.36 1.72 10.35
N GLU A 71 4.61 1.51 9.27
CA GLU A 71 5.12 1.01 8.00
C GLU A 71 6.07 2.04 7.36
N LEU A 72 5.72 3.34 7.39
CA LEU A 72 6.59 4.42 6.94
C LEU A 72 7.90 4.49 7.75
N ALA A 73 7.81 4.42 9.08
CA ALA A 73 9.00 4.44 9.93
C ALA A 73 9.93 3.25 9.62
N SER A 74 9.36 2.06 9.40
CA SER A 74 10.11 0.86 9.04
C SER A 74 10.78 0.98 7.66
N HIS A 75 10.05 1.54 6.68
CA HIS A 75 10.59 1.83 5.35
C HIS A 75 11.78 2.80 5.43
N ASN A 76 11.64 3.91 6.16
CA ASN A 76 12.70 4.91 6.27
C ASN A 76 13.93 4.35 6.97
N ALA A 77 13.76 3.61 8.08
CA ALA A 77 14.87 2.97 8.77
C ALA A 77 15.62 1.98 7.86
N PHE A 78 14.90 1.25 7.01
CA PHE A 78 15.51 0.35 6.03
C PHE A 78 16.30 1.11 4.94
N VAL A 79 15.71 2.14 4.34
CA VAL A 79 16.38 2.96 3.32
C VAL A 79 17.63 3.63 3.89
N GLU A 80 17.54 4.24 5.06
CA GLU A 80 18.71 4.83 5.74
C GLU A 80 19.80 3.79 6.03
N GLY A 81 19.42 2.56 6.36
CA GLY A 81 20.36 1.46 6.55
C GLY A 81 21.11 1.11 5.26
N LEU A 82 20.41 1.08 4.12
CA LEU A 82 21.01 0.85 2.81
C LEU A 82 21.95 1.98 2.39
N GLU A 83 21.55 3.24 2.61
CA GLU A 83 22.36 4.40 2.28
C GLU A 83 23.68 4.41 3.05
N ARG A 84 23.65 4.10 4.35
CA ARG A 84 24.87 3.96 5.17
C ARG A 84 25.78 2.85 4.64
N ALA A 85 25.23 1.69 4.33
CA ALA A 85 26.00 0.57 3.82
C ALA A 85 26.66 0.84 2.45
N GLN A 86 26.07 1.72 1.62
CA GLN A 86 26.62 2.12 0.33
C GLN A 86 27.68 3.23 0.44
N GLY A 87 27.57 4.11 1.46
CA GLY A 87 28.56 5.15 1.74
C GLY A 87 29.86 4.65 2.38
N ASP A 88 29.85 3.42 2.89
CA ASP A 88 31.01 2.75 3.51
C ASP A 88 31.85 1.91 2.51
N LEU A 89 31.52 1.96 1.20
CA LEU A 89 32.23 1.32 0.07
C LEU A 89 33.03 2.33 -0.74
#